data_AF-A0A967D3Z8-F1
#
_entry.id   AF-A0A967D3Z8-F1
#
_cell.length_a   1.000
_cell.length_b   1.000
_cell.length_c   1.000
_cell.angle_alpha   90.00
_cell.angle_beta   90.00
_cell.angle_gamma   90.00
#
_symmetry.space_group_name_H-M   'P 1'
#
loop_
_entity.id
_entity.type
_entity.pdbx_description
1 polymer ?
#
loop_
_entity_poly.entity_id
_entity_poly.type
_entity_poly.pdbx_seq_one_letter_code
_entity_poly.pdbx_strand_id
1 'polypeptide(L)'
;MLGQYLPLLMLFGLAVLFAAGSFIASGLLAPRNPTNAKRAAYECGIVPTKETPERFPVKFFLVAMIFIVFDIEIIFFYPYALAYGSLGVFGLAMIMVFTFAVFESFVYLISNGALEWGPLKQVARPSGSVSPERTAESTIRRVGLENRPIAEETAA
;
A
#
# COMPACT_ATOMS: atom_id res chain seq x y z
N MET A 1 7.21 41.66 12.47
CA MET A 1 6.59 40.65 11.56
C MET A 1 7.05 39.23 11.84
N LEU A 2 8.35 38.94 12.02
CA LEU A 2 8.82 37.56 12.29
C LEU A 2 8.39 36.98 13.66
N GLY A 3 8.15 37.85 14.66
CA GLY A 3 7.72 37.44 16.00
C GLY A 3 6.35 36.74 16.04
N GLN A 4 5.52 36.88 15.01
CA GLN A 4 4.22 36.19 14.92
C GLN A 4 4.37 34.68 14.62
N TYR A 5 5.50 34.25 14.08
CA TYR A 5 5.80 32.83 13.87
C TYR A 5 6.44 32.17 15.10
N LEU A 6 6.90 32.97 16.08
CA LEU A 6 7.54 32.48 17.29
C LEU A 6 6.64 31.52 18.09
N PRO A 7 5.34 31.80 18.30
CA PRO A 7 4.44 30.84 18.96
C PRO A 7 4.28 29.53 18.20
N LEU A 8 4.28 29.58 16.86
CA LEU A 8 4.15 28.40 16.01
C LEU A 8 5.38 27.49 16.16
N LEU A 9 6.59 28.07 16.12
CA LEU A 9 7.84 27.34 16.32
C LEU A 9 7.96 26.80 17.74
N MET A 10 7.55 27.57 18.74
CA MET A 10 7.53 27.11 20.14
C MET A 10 6.57 25.93 20.33
N LEU A 11 5.37 25.98 19.74
CA LEU A 11 4.42 24.87 19.79
C LEU A 11 4.97 23.63 19.09
N PHE A 12 5.57 23.79 17.91
CA PHE A 12 6.20 22.69 17.19
C PHE A 12 7.34 22.07 18.01
N GLY A 13 8.21 22.90 18.60
CA GLY A 13 9.28 22.45 19.50
C GLY A 13 8.74 21.71 20.72
N LEU A 14 7.69 22.23 21.36
CA LEU A 14 7.02 21.57 22.49
C LEU A 14 6.41 20.22 22.08
N ALA A 15 5.78 20.13 20.91
CA ALA A 15 5.20 18.89 20.41
C ALA A 15 6.28 17.82 20.16
N VAL A 16 7.40 18.21 19.54
CA VAL A 16 8.55 17.31 19.34
C VAL A 16 9.16 16.90 20.68
N LEU A 17 9.35 17.83 21.61
CA LEU A 17 9.88 17.55 22.95
C LEU A 17 8.96 16.60 23.71
N PHE A 18 7.65 16.81 23.65
CA PHE A 18 6.67 15.95 24.28
C PHE A 18 6.66 14.55 23.68
N ALA A 19 6.70 14.43 22.35
CA ALA A 19 6.78 13.14 21.66
C ALA A 19 8.07 12.39 22.04
N ALA A 20 9.23 13.06 21.94
CA ALA A 20 10.52 12.48 22.31
C ALA A 20 10.58 12.09 23.79
N GLY A 21 10.12 12.97 24.68
CA GLY A 21 10.02 12.71 26.11
C GLY A 21 9.12 11.53 26.43
N SER A 22 8.01 11.39 25.72
CA SER A 22 7.09 10.24 25.86
C SER A 22 7.75 8.93 25.41
N PHE A 23 8.50 8.93 24.30
CA PHE A 23 9.26 7.75 23.88
C PHE A 23 10.35 7.36 24.89
N ILE A 24 11.09 8.35 25.44
CA ILE A 24 12.11 8.12 26.46
C ILE A 24 11.48 7.57 27.75
N ALA A 25 10.41 8.20 28.23
CA ALA A 25 9.68 7.74 29.41
C ALA A 25 9.13 6.32 29.21
N SER A 26 8.53 6.03 28.05
CA SER A 26 8.08 4.70 27.70
C SER A 26 9.23 3.68 27.75
N GLY A 27 10.38 3.99 27.16
CA GLY A 27 11.55 3.09 27.16
C GLY A 27 12.23 2.90 28.53
N LEU A 28 12.04 3.83 29.47
CA LEU A 28 12.54 3.75 30.84
C LEU A 28 11.57 3.02 31.77
N LEU A 29 10.26 3.27 31.65
CA LEU A 29 9.24 2.70 32.52
C LEU A 29 8.75 1.32 32.04
N ALA A 30 8.94 0.96 30.76
CA ALA A 30 8.47 -0.31 30.22
C ALA A 30 9.28 -1.52 30.75
N PRO A 31 8.62 -2.61 31.18
CA PRO A 31 9.28 -3.85 31.53
C PRO A 31 10.03 -4.47 30.33
N ARG A 32 11.33 -4.72 30.50
CA ARG A 32 12.20 -5.27 29.45
C ARG A 32 12.22 -6.80 29.47
N ASN A 33 11.22 -7.42 28.83
CA ASN A 33 11.14 -8.87 28.66
C ASN A 33 11.17 -9.28 27.17
N PRO A 34 12.32 -9.14 26.49
CA PRO A 34 12.45 -9.55 25.09
C PRO A 34 12.42 -11.09 24.99
N THR A 35 11.61 -11.60 24.07
CA THR A 35 11.54 -13.03 23.74
C THR A 35 11.57 -13.16 22.23
N ASN A 36 12.15 -14.22 21.69
CA ASN A 36 12.20 -14.45 20.24
C ASN A 36 10.79 -14.38 19.60
N ALA A 37 9.78 -14.94 20.26
CA ALA A 37 8.39 -14.87 19.82
C ALA A 37 7.82 -13.43 19.76
N LYS A 38 8.22 -12.52 20.67
CA LYS A 38 7.76 -11.12 20.68
C LYS A 38 8.43 -10.25 19.61
N ARG A 39 9.57 -10.71 19.08
CA ARG A 39 10.34 -10.02 18.02
C ARG A 39 10.06 -10.57 16.63
N ALA A 40 9.43 -11.75 16.53
CA ALA A 40 9.05 -12.34 15.26
C ALA A 40 7.96 -11.52 14.58
N ALA A 41 7.95 -11.52 13.24
CA ALA A 41 6.87 -10.92 12.48
C ALA A 41 5.53 -11.59 12.83
N TYR A 42 4.48 -10.78 12.93
CA TYR A 42 3.14 -11.30 13.21
C TYR A 42 2.61 -12.02 11.97
N GLU A 43 2.35 -13.31 12.10
CA GLU A 43 1.73 -14.11 11.02
C GLU A 43 0.76 -15.16 11.57
N CYS A 44 -0.14 -14.70 12.45
CA CYS A 44 -1.16 -15.53 13.13
C CYS A 44 -0.59 -16.75 13.88
N GLY A 45 0.67 -16.67 14.34
CA GLY A 45 1.36 -17.74 15.08
C GLY A 45 2.14 -18.74 14.21
N ILE A 46 2.16 -18.54 12.88
CA ILE A 46 2.94 -19.35 11.95
C ILE A 46 4.30 -18.69 11.72
N VAL A 47 5.35 -19.48 11.61
CA VAL A 47 6.69 -18.95 11.25
C VAL A 47 6.66 -18.56 9.77
N PRO A 48 6.91 -17.28 9.42
CA PRO A 48 6.88 -16.82 8.04
C PRO A 48 7.92 -17.60 7.23
N THR A 49 7.43 -18.42 6.29
CA THR A 49 8.26 -19.31 5.47
C THR A 49 8.57 -18.68 4.10
N LYS A 50 7.75 -17.71 3.67
CA LYS A 50 7.94 -16.99 2.41
C LYS A 50 8.60 -15.65 2.66
N GLU A 51 9.55 -15.32 1.79
CA GLU A 51 10.11 -13.98 1.72
C GLU A 51 9.02 -12.97 1.33
N THR A 52 9.16 -11.74 1.83
CA THR A 52 8.28 -10.63 1.46
C THR A 52 8.31 -10.39 -0.04
N PRO A 53 7.19 -10.05 -0.69
CA PRO A 53 7.18 -9.72 -2.11
C PRO A 53 8.19 -8.61 -2.42
N GLU A 54 9.09 -8.85 -3.37
CA GLU A 54 10.09 -7.86 -3.79
C GLU A 54 9.46 -6.70 -4.57
N ARG A 55 8.28 -6.93 -5.17
CA ARG A 55 7.58 -5.96 -6.02
C ARG A 55 6.20 -5.64 -5.47
N PHE A 56 6.00 -4.37 -5.16
CA PHE A 56 4.69 -3.83 -4.81
C PHE A 56 3.92 -3.39 -6.06
N PRO A 57 2.58 -3.42 -6.04
CA PRO A 57 1.76 -2.94 -7.15
C PRO A 57 2.06 -1.47 -7.50
N VAL A 58 2.21 -1.18 -8.80
CA VAL A 58 2.43 0.19 -9.32
C VAL A 58 1.23 1.12 -9.06
N LYS A 59 0.07 0.56 -8.67
CA LYS A 59 -1.15 1.31 -8.37
C LYS A 59 -0.92 2.41 -7.31
N PHE A 60 -0.07 2.16 -6.32
CA PHE A 60 0.30 3.18 -5.32
C PHE A 60 1.03 4.38 -5.94
N PHE A 61 1.88 4.13 -6.93
CA PHE A 61 2.58 5.19 -7.65
C PHE A 61 1.61 6.02 -8.50
N LEU A 62 0.65 5.38 -9.18
CA LEU A 62 -0.36 6.10 -9.97
C LEU A 62 -1.19 7.05 -9.08
N VAL A 63 -1.63 6.57 -7.92
CA VAL A 63 -2.37 7.41 -6.94
C VAL A 63 -1.51 8.57 -6.43
N ALA A 64 -0.24 8.32 -6.10
CA ALA A 64 0.69 9.36 -5.65
C ALA A 64 0.93 10.42 -6.73
N MET A 65 1.10 9.99 -7.99
CA MET A 65 1.30 10.89 -9.13
C MET A 65 0.08 11.79 -9.35
N ILE A 66 -1.14 11.22 -9.30
CA ILE A 66 -2.40 11.99 -9.38
C ILE A 66 -2.47 13.02 -8.25
N PHE A 67 -2.15 12.61 -7.02
CA PHE A 67 -2.19 13.48 -5.85
C PHE A 67 -1.25 14.68 -6.01
N ILE A 68 -0.02 14.48 -6.51
CA ILE A 68 0.93 15.57 -6.74
C ILE A 68 0.39 16.59 -7.74
N VAL A 69 -0.21 16.14 -8.85
CA VAL A 69 -0.77 17.05 -9.86
C VAL A 69 -1.92 17.87 -9.28
N PHE A 70 -2.81 17.22 -8.52
CA PHE A 70 -3.93 17.90 -7.85
C PHE A 70 -3.48 18.87 -6.75
N ASP A 71 -2.43 18.54 -5.98
CA ASP A 71 -1.87 19.43 -4.96
C ASP A 71 -1.24 20.68 -5.60
N ILE A 72 -0.56 20.50 -6.73
CA ILE A 72 -0.07 21.62 -7.55
C ILE A 72 -1.25 22.45 -8.07
N GLU A 73 -2.36 21.86 -8.46
CA GLU A 73 -3.55 22.63 -8.86
C GLU A 73 -4.02 23.54 -7.70
N ILE A 74 -4.16 23.01 -6.49
CA ILE A 74 -4.56 23.78 -5.30
C ILE A 74 -3.57 24.91 -5.01
N ILE A 75 -2.26 24.72 -5.23
CA ILE A 75 -1.27 25.78 -5.01
C ILE A 75 -1.55 27.03 -5.86
N PHE A 76 -2.09 26.84 -7.07
CA PHE A 76 -2.48 27.94 -7.96
C PHE A 76 -3.82 28.57 -7.60
N PHE A 77 -4.70 27.83 -6.93
CA PHE A 77 -5.94 28.38 -6.41
C PHE A 77 -5.72 29.33 -5.23
N TYR A 78 -4.70 29.13 -4.40
CA TYR A 78 -4.42 30.02 -3.26
C TYR A 78 -4.24 31.51 -3.63
N PRO A 79 -3.32 31.89 -4.56
CA PRO A 79 -3.15 33.29 -4.92
C PRO A 79 -4.41 33.86 -5.58
N TYR A 80 -5.12 33.07 -6.39
CA TYR A 80 -6.41 33.48 -6.96
C TYR A 80 -7.44 33.77 -5.85
N ALA A 81 -7.59 32.87 -4.88
CA ALA A 81 -8.55 33.03 -3.77
C ALA A 81 -8.26 34.28 -2.93
N LEU A 82 -6.96 34.58 -2.70
CA LEU A 82 -6.54 35.78 -1.99
C LEU A 82 -6.79 37.07 -2.78
N ALA A 83 -6.65 37.04 -4.11
CA ALA A 83 -6.77 38.21 -4.98
C ALA A 83 -8.14 38.33 -5.68
N TYR A 84 -9.09 37.44 -5.39
CA TYR A 84 -10.38 37.35 -6.09
C TYR A 84 -11.10 38.70 -6.25
N GLY A 85 -11.07 39.53 -5.21
CA GLY A 85 -11.72 40.85 -5.21
C GLY A 85 -11.18 41.84 -6.25
N SER A 86 -9.91 41.74 -6.65
CA SER A 86 -9.32 42.63 -7.66
C SER A 86 -9.38 42.05 -9.08
N LEU A 87 -9.40 40.73 -9.23
CA LEU A 87 -9.49 40.09 -10.55
C LEU A 87 -10.93 39.95 -11.06
N GLY A 88 -11.92 39.91 -10.16
CA GLY A 88 -13.35 39.81 -10.52
C GLY A 88 -13.66 38.67 -11.49
N VAL A 89 -14.54 38.93 -12.46
CA VAL A 89 -15.00 37.93 -13.43
C VAL A 89 -13.89 37.44 -14.36
N PHE A 90 -12.89 38.29 -14.66
CA PHE A 90 -11.76 37.89 -15.49
C PHE A 90 -10.90 36.83 -14.80
N GLY A 91 -10.56 37.02 -13.51
CA GLY A 91 -9.85 36.00 -12.73
C GLY A 91 -10.63 34.69 -12.64
N LEU A 92 -11.94 34.79 -12.45
CA LEU A 92 -12.81 33.62 -12.43
C LEU A 92 -12.76 32.86 -13.76
N ALA A 93 -12.82 33.54 -14.90
CA ALA A 93 -12.71 32.88 -16.20
C ALA A 93 -11.35 32.20 -16.38
N MET A 94 -10.26 32.86 -15.98
CA MET A 94 -8.90 32.31 -16.09
C MET A 94 -8.69 31.09 -15.21
N ILE A 95 -9.12 31.13 -13.94
CA ILE A 95 -8.99 29.97 -13.05
C ILE A 95 -9.86 28.81 -13.53
N MET A 96 -11.06 29.08 -14.07
CA MET A 96 -11.93 28.04 -14.62
C MET A 96 -11.29 27.36 -15.83
N VAL A 97 -10.72 28.12 -16.76
CA VAL A 97 -10.00 27.56 -17.92
C VAL A 97 -8.81 26.71 -17.47
N PHE A 98 -8.01 27.21 -16.52
CA PHE A 98 -6.89 26.45 -15.94
C PHE A 98 -7.37 25.14 -15.29
N THR A 99 -8.41 25.22 -14.45
CA THR A 99 -9.02 24.08 -13.76
C THR A 99 -9.49 23.04 -14.77
N PHE A 100 -10.27 23.44 -15.79
CA PHE A 100 -10.77 22.48 -16.77
C PHE A 100 -9.66 21.81 -17.58
N ALA A 101 -8.62 22.55 -17.96
CA ALA A 101 -7.48 21.99 -18.69
C ALA A 101 -6.73 20.92 -17.87
N VAL A 102 -6.55 21.14 -16.56
CA VAL A 102 -5.90 20.15 -15.68
C VAL A 102 -6.88 19.02 -15.32
N PHE A 103 -8.13 19.35 -15.01
CA PHE A 103 -9.16 18.41 -14.61
C PHE A 103 -9.51 17.41 -15.72
N GLU A 104 -9.44 17.79 -17.00
CA GLU A 104 -9.60 16.86 -18.13
C GLU A 104 -8.59 15.70 -18.03
N SER A 105 -7.32 16.00 -17.73
CA SER A 105 -6.27 14.98 -17.60
C SER A 105 -6.54 14.01 -16.44
N PHE A 106 -7.12 14.51 -15.34
CA PHE A 106 -7.54 13.71 -14.20
C PHE A 106 -8.68 12.75 -14.58
N VAL A 107 -9.72 13.26 -15.26
CA VAL A 107 -10.84 12.46 -15.75
C VAL A 107 -10.35 11.38 -16.73
N TYR A 108 -9.43 11.73 -17.63
CA TYR A 108 -8.79 10.77 -18.54
C TYR A 108 -8.08 9.66 -17.76
N LEU A 109 -7.29 10.00 -16.74
CA LEU A 109 -6.54 8.99 -15.97
C LEU A 109 -7.47 8.02 -15.22
N ILE A 110 -8.55 8.54 -14.61
CA ILE A 110 -9.56 7.70 -13.94
C ILE A 110 -10.25 6.79 -14.96
N SER A 111 -10.60 7.32 -16.13
CA SER A 111 -11.25 6.54 -17.20
C SER A 111 -10.36 5.40 -17.70
N ASN A 112 -9.04 5.54 -17.62
CA ASN A 112 -8.06 4.49 -17.93
C ASN A 112 -7.82 3.50 -16.78
N GLY A 113 -8.60 3.57 -15.70
CA GLY A 113 -8.50 2.62 -14.59
C GLY A 113 -7.35 2.90 -13.63
N ALA A 114 -6.82 4.13 -13.57
CA ALA A 114 -5.76 4.49 -12.62
C ALA A 114 -6.16 4.26 -11.15
N LEU A 115 -7.47 4.28 -10.85
CA LEU A 115 -8.05 4.02 -9.53
C LEU A 115 -8.70 2.63 -9.42
N GLU A 116 -8.45 1.72 -10.37
CA GLU A 116 -9.04 0.39 -10.33
C GLU A 116 -8.27 -0.53 -9.36
N TRP A 117 -8.87 -0.74 -8.19
CA TRP A 117 -8.34 -1.63 -7.15
C TRP A 117 -8.81 -3.09 -7.31
N GLY A 118 -9.69 -3.36 -8.27
CA GLY A 118 -10.32 -4.66 -8.49
C GLY A 118 -9.33 -5.80 -8.75
N PRO A 119 -9.80 -7.06 -8.65
CA PRO A 119 -8.99 -8.25 -8.90
C PRO A 119 -8.26 -8.09 -10.23
N LEU A 120 -6.96 -8.35 -10.25
CA LEU A 120 -6.19 -8.39 -11.50
C LEU A 120 -6.99 -9.25 -12.47
N LYS A 121 -7.36 -8.69 -13.62
CA LYS A 121 -8.04 -9.43 -14.69
C LYS A 121 -7.18 -10.67 -14.92
N GLN A 122 -7.65 -11.83 -14.46
CA GLN A 122 -6.92 -13.07 -14.66
C GLN A 122 -6.82 -13.18 -16.17
N VAL A 123 -5.61 -12.97 -16.70
CA VAL A 123 -5.31 -13.32 -18.07
C VAL A 123 -5.62 -14.80 -18.10
N ALA A 124 -6.75 -15.16 -18.72
CA ALA A 124 -7.19 -16.54 -18.81
C ALA A 124 -5.98 -17.30 -19.34
N ARG A 125 -5.40 -18.17 -18.50
CA ARG A 125 -4.29 -19.01 -18.96
C ARG A 125 -4.80 -19.68 -20.22
N PRO A 126 -4.08 -19.58 -21.36
CA PRO A 126 -4.51 -20.30 -22.54
C PRO A 126 -4.61 -21.77 -22.12
N SER A 127 -5.80 -22.35 -22.28
CA SER A 127 -6.17 -23.70 -21.85
C SER A 127 -5.25 -24.80 -22.42
N GLY A 128 -4.30 -24.44 -23.29
CA GLY A 128 -3.33 -25.33 -23.91
C GLY A 128 -2.08 -25.66 -23.08
N SER A 129 -1.90 -25.13 -21.86
CA SER A 129 -0.78 -25.56 -20.98
C SER A 129 -1.09 -26.84 -20.18
N VAL A 130 -2.18 -27.54 -20.50
CA VAL A 130 -2.47 -28.88 -20.00
C VAL A 130 -2.15 -29.83 -21.14
N SER A 131 -1.06 -30.60 -21.01
CA SER A 131 -0.72 -31.63 -22.00
C SER A 131 -1.93 -32.57 -22.16
N PRO A 132 -2.39 -32.86 -23.39
CA PRO A 132 -3.48 -33.80 -23.63
C PRO A 132 -3.14 -35.23 -23.16
N GLU A 133 -1.87 -35.51 -22.89
CA GLU A 133 -1.38 -36.79 -22.34
C GLU A 133 -1.49 -36.86 -20.81
N ARG A 134 -1.89 -35.76 -20.14
CA ARG A 134 -1.97 -35.68 -18.68
C ARG A 134 -3.16 -36.48 -18.17
N THR A 135 -2.90 -37.76 -17.88
CA THR A 135 -3.88 -38.69 -17.31
C THR A 135 -3.71 -38.74 -15.78
N ALA A 136 -4.77 -39.11 -15.04
CA ALA A 136 -4.76 -39.27 -13.58
C ALA A 136 -3.65 -40.22 -13.09
N GLU A 137 -3.23 -41.17 -13.94
CA GLU A 137 -2.11 -42.08 -13.66
C GLU A 137 -0.73 -41.40 -13.67
N SER A 138 -0.51 -40.37 -14.50
CA SER A 138 0.80 -39.69 -14.58
C SER A 138 1.05 -38.71 -13.42
N THR A 139 -0.03 -38.23 -12.78
CA THR A 139 0.05 -37.23 -11.70
C THR A 139 0.18 -37.88 -10.33
N ILE A 140 -0.29 -39.12 -10.16
CA ILE A 140 -0.23 -39.84 -8.90
C ILE A 140 0.98 -40.76 -8.91
N ARG A 141 2.06 -40.38 -8.22
CA ARG A 141 3.16 -41.30 -7.91
C ARG A 141 2.59 -42.43 -7.05
N ARG A 142 2.32 -43.60 -7.64
CA ARG A 142 1.92 -44.80 -6.90
C ARG A 142 3.10 -45.19 -6.02
N VAL A 143 2.98 -44.94 -4.72
CA VAL A 143 3.97 -45.38 -3.73
C VAL A 143 3.79 -46.89 -3.58
N GLY A 144 4.82 -47.67 -3.93
CA GLY A 144 4.81 -49.13 -3.79
C GLY A 144 4.62 -49.55 -2.33
N LEU A 145 3.91 -50.66 -2.11
CA LEU A 145 3.69 -51.25 -0.78
C LEU A 145 4.92 -52.01 -0.25
N GLU A 146 6.10 -51.75 -0.81
CA GLU A 146 7.32 -52.56 -0.70
C GLU A 146 7.85 -52.68 0.74
N ASN A 147 7.42 -51.81 1.66
CA ASN A 147 7.83 -51.82 3.07
C ASN A 147 6.69 -52.04 4.07
N ARG A 148 5.55 -52.61 3.65
CA ARG A 148 4.51 -52.99 4.63
C ARG A 148 4.91 -54.32 5.29
N PRO A 149 5.13 -54.39 6.62
CA PRO A 149 5.35 -55.66 7.27
C PRO A 149 4.12 -56.53 7.06
N ILE A 150 4.32 -57.73 6.51
CA ILE A 150 3.28 -58.74 6.42
C ILE A 150 2.91 -59.08 7.86
N ALA A 151 1.67 -58.79 8.25
CA ALA A 151 1.16 -59.27 9.52
C ALA A 151 1.20 -60.80 9.45
N GLU A 152 2.12 -61.42 10.19
CA GLU A 152 2.15 -62.86 10.37
C GLU A 152 0.78 -63.29 10.90
N GLU A 153 0.12 -64.10 10.08
CA GLU A 153 -1.12 -64.80 10.37
C GLU A 153 -0.90 -65.64 11.63
N THR A 154 -1.33 -65.12 12.77
CA THR A 154 -1.39 -65.87 14.01
C THR A 154 -2.61 -66.79 13.91
N ALA A 155 -2.39 -68.03 13.49
CA ALA A 155 -3.39 -69.10 13.59
C ALA A 155 -2.70 -70.42 14.01
N ALA A 156 -2.99 -70.79 15.27
CA ALA A 156 -2.84 -72.11 15.91
C ALA A 156 -1.42 -72.66 16.15
#